data_AF-A0A970MEB5-F1
#
_entry.id   AF-A0A970MEB5-F1
#
_cell.length_a   1.000
_cell.length_b   1.000
_cell.length_c   1.000
_cell.angle_alpha   90.00
_cell.angle_beta   90.00
_cell.angle_gamma   90.00
#
_symmetry.space_group_name_H-M   'P 1'
#
loop_
_entity.id
_entity.type
_entity.pdbx_description
1 polymer ?
#
loop_
_entity_poly.entity_id
_entity_poly.type
_entity_poly.pdbx_seq_one_letter_code
_entity_poly.pdbx_strand_id
1 'polypeptide(L)'
;MKKTIMIVFCMVLIVALNGCLRTRDKAMKQIEEDELRPVSSIVLSEDDAKRLNEKLPIHLYFSDMDGTSLVGEMRYLSMADARQGTDKLASAMVKELVKGPANTSLKPTIPEGASLRSPIKIEGRTAIVDMTKEFVDNHPGGKEAEEMTIFSIVNTLTELKDIETVQFQINGKIQKDFKGSFRFDNKYSRNEALINRKQSFSVLPDEQEESADNTGLNEQTEGSDTDFGIDDSYEEVSTDGGYEEEILE
;
A
#
# COMPACT_ATOMS: atom_id res chain seq x y z
N MET A 1 6.84 -79.96 15.61
CA MET A 1 6.78 -78.81 16.53
C MET A 1 7.64 -77.63 16.07
N LYS A 2 8.95 -77.79 15.78
CA LYS A 2 9.80 -76.66 15.34
C LYS A 2 9.40 -76.06 13.98
N LYS A 3 8.99 -76.89 13.00
CA LYS A 3 8.56 -76.44 11.66
C LYS A 3 7.21 -75.71 11.69
N THR A 4 6.28 -76.16 12.53
CA THR A 4 4.96 -75.52 12.70
C THR A 4 5.06 -74.17 13.43
N ILE A 5 5.98 -74.03 14.39
CA ILE A 5 6.25 -72.75 15.07
C ILE A 5 6.82 -71.71 14.11
N MET A 6 7.73 -72.13 13.22
CA MET A 6 8.34 -71.21 12.24
C MET A 6 7.32 -70.67 11.22
N ILE A 7 6.39 -71.52 10.76
CA ILE A 7 5.34 -71.13 9.80
C ILE A 7 4.38 -70.10 10.44
N VAL A 8 3.99 -70.31 11.70
CA VAL A 8 3.11 -69.38 12.42
C VAL A 8 3.80 -68.03 12.65
N PHE A 9 5.10 -68.03 12.98
CA PHE A 9 5.88 -66.81 13.13
C PHE A 9 6.00 -66.01 11.81
N CYS A 10 6.21 -66.70 10.69
CA CYS A 10 6.22 -66.06 9.37
C CYS A 10 4.86 -65.46 8.97
N MET A 11 3.74 -66.14 9.29
CA MET A 11 2.40 -65.58 9.02
C MET A 11 2.11 -64.32 9.85
N VAL A 12 2.52 -64.30 11.12
CA VAL A 12 2.33 -63.12 11.99
C VAL A 12 3.17 -61.93 11.50
N LEU A 13 4.39 -62.16 11.02
CA LEU A 13 5.24 -61.13 10.42
C LEU A 13 4.66 -60.53 9.13
N ILE A 14 4.05 -61.35 8.27
CA ILE A 14 3.44 -60.87 7.02
C ILE A 14 2.20 -60.01 7.29
N VAL A 15 1.40 -60.35 8.31
CA VAL A 15 0.23 -59.55 8.71
C VAL A 15 0.66 -58.20 9.32
N ALA A 16 1.75 -58.18 10.10
CA ALA A 16 2.30 -56.94 10.67
C ALA A 16 2.87 -55.98 9.61
N LEU A 17 3.49 -56.49 8.54
CA LEU A 17 4.06 -55.66 7.47
C LEU A 17 3.00 -55.04 6.55
N ASN A 18 1.83 -55.66 6.39
CA ASN A 18 0.74 -55.12 5.57
C ASN A 18 -0.20 -54.17 6.35
N GLY A 19 0.02 -54.00 7.66
CA GLY A 19 -0.76 -53.12 8.54
C GLY A 19 -0.57 -51.61 8.30
N CYS A 20 0.39 -51.19 7.48
CA CYS A 20 0.68 -49.77 7.22
C CYS A 20 0.06 -49.20 5.93
N LEU A 21 -0.57 -50.01 5.06
CA LEU A 21 -1.12 -49.49 3.79
C LEU A 21 -2.54 -48.92 3.89
N ARG A 22 -3.31 -49.25 4.94
CA ARG A 22 -4.73 -48.87 5.04
C ARG A 22 -5.02 -47.53 5.72
N THR A 23 -4.03 -46.95 6.40
CA THR A 23 -4.18 -45.65 7.08
C THR A 23 -3.75 -44.45 6.23
N ARG A 24 -3.04 -44.67 5.11
CA ARG A 24 -2.64 -43.60 4.18
C ARG A 24 -3.77 -43.06 3.30
N ASP A 25 -4.79 -43.87 2.98
CA ASP A 25 -5.91 -43.40 2.14
C ASP A 25 -6.82 -42.40 2.87
N LYS A 26 -6.97 -42.51 4.20
CA LYS A 26 -7.74 -41.53 4.97
C LYS A 26 -6.99 -40.22 5.16
N ALA A 27 -5.66 -40.26 5.30
CA ALA A 27 -4.84 -39.05 5.39
C ALA A 27 -4.78 -38.28 4.06
N MET A 28 -4.81 -38.96 2.91
CA MET A 28 -4.78 -38.30 1.60
C MET A 28 -6.15 -37.73 1.18
N LYS A 29 -7.26 -38.42 1.50
CA LYS A 29 -8.61 -37.88 1.27
C LYS A 29 -8.93 -36.67 2.16
N GLN A 30 -8.32 -36.56 3.33
CA GLN A 30 -8.54 -35.43 4.23
C GLN A 30 -7.78 -34.17 3.81
N ILE A 31 -6.77 -34.29 2.94
CA ILE A 31 -6.02 -33.15 2.38
C ILE A 31 -6.74 -32.55 1.15
N GLU A 32 -7.54 -33.35 0.42
CA GLU A 32 -8.23 -32.88 -0.80
C GLU A 32 -9.54 -32.10 -0.51
N GLU A 33 -10.17 -32.31 0.65
CA GLU A 33 -11.41 -31.58 1.01
C GLU A 33 -11.19 -30.25 1.76
N ASP A 34 -9.99 -29.97 2.27
CA ASP A 34 -9.73 -28.74 3.05
C ASP A 34 -9.31 -27.54 2.16
N GLU A 35 -8.99 -27.75 0.87
CA GLU A 35 -8.62 -26.67 -0.06
C GLU A 35 -9.78 -26.10 -0.92
N LEU A 36 -11.00 -26.65 -0.83
CA LEU A 36 -12.14 -26.18 -1.63
C LEU A 36 -13.06 -25.18 -0.91
N ARG A 37 -12.67 -24.69 0.27
CA ARG A 37 -13.38 -23.58 0.90
C ARG A 37 -12.78 -22.27 0.37
N PRO A 38 -13.55 -21.42 -0.33
CA PRO A 38 -13.07 -20.08 -0.62
C PRO A 38 -12.69 -19.41 0.71
N VAL A 39 -11.43 -19.00 0.80
CA VAL A 39 -10.94 -18.18 1.89
C VAL A 39 -11.76 -16.91 1.89
N SER A 40 -12.58 -16.74 2.94
CA SER A 40 -13.34 -15.51 3.23
C SER A 40 -14.34 -15.08 2.14
N SER A 41 -15.61 -15.49 2.25
CA SER A 41 -16.68 -14.60 1.81
C SER A 41 -16.63 -13.38 2.72
N ILE A 42 -15.96 -12.31 2.31
CA ILE A 42 -16.05 -11.03 3.02
C ILE A 42 -17.52 -10.63 2.89
N VAL A 43 -18.25 -10.65 4.00
CA VAL A 43 -19.57 -10.02 4.07
C VAL A 43 -19.27 -8.52 4.09
N LEU A 44 -19.11 -7.91 2.92
CA LEU A 44 -19.05 -6.46 2.82
C LEU A 44 -20.44 -5.92 3.11
N SER A 45 -20.51 -4.92 3.98
CA SER A 45 -21.72 -4.11 4.12
C SER A 45 -21.98 -3.37 2.81
N GLU A 46 -23.23 -3.00 2.56
CA GLU A 46 -23.56 -2.16 1.40
C GLU A 46 -22.78 -0.83 1.43
N ASP A 47 -22.54 -0.30 2.63
CA ASP A 47 -21.78 0.94 2.84
C ASP A 47 -20.29 0.76 2.53
N ASP A 48 -19.67 -0.35 2.94
CA ASP A 48 -18.29 -0.67 2.57
C ASP A 48 -18.16 -0.91 1.05
N ALA A 49 -19.15 -1.57 0.43
CA ALA A 49 -19.17 -1.76 -1.02
C ALA A 49 -19.23 -0.43 -1.78
N LYS A 50 -20.00 0.55 -1.28
CA LYS A 50 -20.03 1.92 -1.82
C LYS A 50 -18.69 2.63 -1.67
N ARG A 51 -18.05 2.56 -0.49
CA ARG A 51 -16.73 3.19 -0.22
C ARG A 51 -15.63 2.68 -1.14
N LEU A 52 -15.73 1.43 -1.57
CA LEU A 52 -14.78 0.79 -2.48
C LEU A 52 -15.16 0.92 -3.96
N ASN A 53 -16.35 1.43 -4.26
CA ASN A 53 -16.74 1.70 -5.64
C ASN A 53 -15.75 2.71 -6.24
N GLU A 54 -15.24 2.39 -7.43
CA GLU A 54 -14.20 3.17 -8.11
C GLU A 54 -12.89 3.36 -7.32
N LYS A 55 -12.57 2.46 -6.38
CA LYS A 55 -11.26 2.41 -5.73
C LYS A 55 -10.43 1.22 -6.20
N LEU A 56 -9.12 1.41 -6.28
CA LEU A 56 -8.14 0.37 -6.56
C LEU A 56 -7.44 -0.02 -5.24
N PRO A 57 -7.55 -1.28 -4.77
CA PRO A 57 -6.72 -1.75 -3.67
C PRO A 57 -5.25 -1.80 -4.11
N ILE A 58 -4.37 -1.27 -3.25
CA ILE A 58 -2.92 -1.30 -3.40
C ILE A 58 -2.29 -1.89 -2.13
N HIS A 59 -1.16 -2.58 -2.29
CA HIS A 59 -0.40 -3.13 -1.18
C HIS A 59 0.85 -2.29 -0.94
N LEU A 60 1.00 -1.79 0.29
CA LEU A 60 2.15 -1.02 0.76
C LEU A 60 2.88 -1.84 1.82
N TYR A 61 4.22 -1.80 1.82
CA TYR A 61 5.01 -2.53 2.80
C TYR A 61 5.67 -1.57 3.80
N PHE A 62 5.39 -1.76 5.08
CA PHE A 62 5.99 -1.02 6.18
C PHE A 62 6.74 -1.96 7.11
N SER A 63 7.59 -1.41 7.97
CA SER A 63 8.33 -2.22 8.94
C SER A 63 7.39 -2.66 10.07
N ASP A 64 7.62 -3.87 10.59
CA ASP A 64 7.11 -4.27 11.89
C ASP A 64 7.70 -3.40 13.03
N MET A 65 7.18 -3.59 14.25
CA MET A 65 7.65 -2.88 15.43
C MET A 65 9.09 -3.21 15.81
N ASP A 66 9.60 -4.36 15.39
CA ASP A 66 10.95 -4.82 15.75
C ASP A 66 12.02 -4.35 14.74
N GLY A 67 11.62 -3.88 13.55
CA GLY A 67 12.55 -3.44 12.50
C GLY A 67 13.13 -4.60 11.69
N THR A 68 12.48 -5.78 11.70
CA THR A 68 13.07 -7.02 11.17
C THR A 68 12.36 -7.54 9.93
N SER A 69 11.09 -7.19 9.75
CA SER A 69 10.25 -7.68 8.66
C SER A 69 9.39 -6.58 8.08
N LEU A 70 9.03 -6.75 6.83
CA LEU A 70 8.05 -5.94 6.11
C LEU A 70 6.66 -6.58 6.22
N VAL A 71 5.68 -5.78 6.59
CA VAL A 71 4.28 -6.17 6.75
C VAL A 71 3.43 -5.40 5.77
N GLY A 72 2.51 -6.09 5.08
CA GLY A 72 1.63 -5.50 4.09
C GLY A 72 0.48 -4.73 4.73
N GLU A 73 0.28 -3.48 4.31
CA GLU A 73 -0.90 -2.67 4.58
C GLU A 73 -1.62 -2.40 3.25
N MET A 74 -2.85 -2.88 3.12
CA MET A 74 -3.71 -2.60 1.99
C MET A 74 -4.35 -1.21 2.15
N ARG A 75 -4.20 -0.38 1.12
CA ARG A 75 -4.89 0.91 0.98
C ARG A 75 -5.67 0.96 -0.31
N TYR A 76 -6.42 2.04 -0.51
CA TYR A 76 -7.24 2.23 -1.70
C TYR A 76 -6.93 3.58 -2.34
N LEU A 77 -6.58 3.54 -3.62
CA LEU A 77 -6.43 4.74 -4.46
C LEU A 77 -7.67 4.94 -5.32
N SER A 78 -7.87 6.14 -5.87
CA SER A 78 -8.93 6.36 -6.85
C SER A 78 -8.63 5.58 -8.14
N MET A 79 -9.64 4.95 -8.73
CA MET A 79 -9.52 4.35 -10.07
C MET A 79 -9.18 5.39 -11.14
N ALA A 80 -9.48 6.67 -10.89
CA ALA A 80 -9.03 7.77 -11.73
C ALA A 80 -7.50 7.88 -11.78
N ASP A 81 -6.78 7.56 -10.70
CA ASP A 81 -5.32 7.54 -10.67
C ASP A 81 -4.76 6.30 -11.35
N ALA A 82 -5.39 5.15 -11.12
CA ALA A 82 -5.00 3.86 -11.72
C ALA A 82 -5.04 3.86 -13.25
N ARG A 83 -6.01 4.54 -13.84
CA ARG A 83 -6.20 4.62 -15.30
C ARG A 83 -5.17 5.50 -16.00
N GLN A 84 -4.37 6.27 -15.28
CA GLN A 84 -3.44 7.23 -15.89
C GLN A 84 -2.10 6.62 -16.31
N GLY A 85 -1.85 5.36 -15.98
CA GLY A 85 -0.62 4.64 -16.33
C GLY A 85 0.11 4.07 -15.12
N THR A 86 0.91 3.02 -15.35
CA THR A 86 1.68 2.32 -14.31
C THR A 86 2.69 3.25 -13.62
N ASP A 87 3.29 4.19 -14.35
CA ASP A 87 4.24 5.19 -13.85
C ASP A 87 3.61 6.13 -12.80
N LYS A 88 2.40 6.60 -13.07
CA LYS A 88 1.62 7.45 -12.16
C LYS A 88 1.09 6.67 -10.96
N LEU A 89 0.61 5.44 -11.18
CA LEU A 89 0.19 4.55 -10.08
C LEU A 89 1.37 4.25 -9.14
N ALA A 90 2.53 3.90 -9.68
CA ALA A 90 3.76 3.71 -8.93
C ALA A 90 4.12 4.97 -8.12
N SER A 91 4.03 6.15 -8.74
CA SER A 91 4.29 7.42 -8.08
C SER A 91 3.32 7.68 -6.91
N ALA A 92 2.05 7.34 -7.08
CA ALA A 92 1.04 7.45 -6.03
C ALA A 92 1.32 6.47 -4.87
N MET A 93 1.70 5.22 -5.16
CA MET A 93 2.06 4.24 -4.12
C MET A 93 3.26 4.69 -3.29
N VAL A 94 4.31 5.26 -3.90
CA VAL A 94 5.45 5.80 -3.14
C VAL A 94 5.06 7.03 -2.33
N LYS A 95 4.18 7.90 -2.84
CA LYS A 95 3.64 9.01 -2.04
C LYS A 95 2.86 8.50 -0.83
N GLU A 96 2.11 7.41 -0.96
CA GLU A 96 1.43 6.78 0.18
C GLU A 96 2.41 6.16 1.19
N LEU A 97 3.53 5.57 0.74
CA LEU A 97 4.61 5.13 1.65
C LEU A 97 5.23 6.30 2.42
N VAL A 98 5.46 7.43 1.74
CA VAL A 98 6.02 8.65 2.35
C VAL A 98 5.12 9.18 3.47
N LYS A 99 3.79 9.02 3.37
CA LYS A 99 2.85 9.39 4.44
C LYS A 99 3.01 8.54 5.71
N GLY A 100 3.72 7.41 5.64
CA GLY A 100 3.85 6.45 6.74
C GLY A 100 2.61 5.55 6.88
N PRO A 101 2.65 4.52 7.74
CA PRO A 101 1.55 3.56 7.92
C PRO A 101 0.35 4.20 8.62
N ALA A 102 -0.86 3.69 8.35
CA ALA A 102 -2.05 4.08 9.08
C ALA A 102 -2.22 3.23 10.36
N ASN A 103 -1.71 1.98 10.33
CA ASN A 103 -1.74 1.11 11.49
C ASN A 103 -0.62 1.44 12.48
N THR A 104 -0.97 1.64 13.76
CA THR A 104 -0.03 1.95 14.84
C THR A 104 0.89 0.79 15.24
N SER A 105 0.61 -0.42 14.76
CA SER A 105 1.47 -1.60 14.94
C SER A 105 2.57 -1.70 13.86
N LEU A 106 2.67 -0.71 12.98
CA LEU A 106 3.67 -0.61 11.93
C LEU A 106 4.52 0.65 12.12
N LYS A 107 5.74 0.61 11.60
CA LYS A 107 6.67 1.75 11.62
C LYS A 107 6.90 2.30 10.22
N PRO A 108 7.02 3.64 10.07
CA PRO A 108 7.42 4.24 8.82
C PRO A 108 8.81 3.75 8.42
N THR A 109 8.97 3.51 7.11
CA THR A 109 10.24 3.05 6.51
C THR A 109 10.94 4.18 5.76
N ILE A 110 10.21 5.25 5.43
CA ILE A 110 10.75 6.42 4.75
C ILE A 110 11.16 7.46 5.81
N PRO A 111 12.39 8.00 5.76
CA PRO A 111 12.84 9.03 6.69
C PRO A 111 11.98 10.29 6.65
N GLU A 112 11.86 10.97 7.79
CA GLU A 112 11.11 12.21 7.90
C GLU A 112 11.68 13.28 6.95
N GLY A 113 10.78 14.04 6.31
CA GLY A 113 11.14 15.08 5.33
C GLY A 113 11.54 14.56 3.95
N ALA A 114 11.72 13.25 3.77
CA ALA A 114 11.96 12.67 2.46
C ALA A 114 10.68 12.67 1.63
N SER A 115 10.81 12.98 0.33
CA SER A 115 9.69 12.92 -0.61
C SER A 115 10.15 12.47 -1.99
N LEU A 116 9.18 12.10 -2.83
CA LEU A 116 9.43 11.80 -4.23
C LEU A 116 9.65 13.11 -5.00
N ARG A 117 10.85 13.29 -5.56
CA ARG A 117 11.27 14.54 -6.22
C ARG A 117 10.60 14.73 -7.59
N SER A 118 10.40 13.64 -8.32
CA SER A 118 9.77 13.66 -9.64
C SER A 118 8.90 12.42 -9.85
N PRO A 119 7.90 12.46 -10.75
CA PRO A 119 7.16 11.27 -11.13
C PRO A 119 8.10 10.12 -11.51
N ILE A 120 7.76 8.92 -11.06
CA ILE A 120 8.51 7.69 -11.36
C ILE A 120 8.45 7.45 -12.86
N LYS A 121 9.58 7.05 -13.43
CA LYS A 121 9.67 6.62 -14.84
C LYS A 121 9.88 5.12 -14.88
N ILE A 122 9.28 4.45 -15.86
CA ILE A 122 9.49 3.01 -16.07
C ILE A 122 10.28 2.83 -17.36
N GLU A 123 11.47 2.27 -17.24
CA GLU A 123 12.36 1.95 -18.36
C GLU A 123 12.46 0.43 -18.49
N GLY A 124 11.78 -0.12 -19.50
CA GLY A 124 11.59 -1.56 -19.62
C GLY A 124 10.74 -2.11 -18.48
N ARG A 125 11.37 -2.82 -17.53
CA ARG A 125 10.73 -3.34 -16.29
C ARG A 125 11.42 -2.81 -15.03
N THR A 126 12.17 -1.71 -15.16
CA THR A 126 12.83 -1.02 -14.05
C THR A 126 12.10 0.29 -13.76
N ALA A 127 11.64 0.48 -12.53
CA ALA A 127 11.15 1.76 -12.04
C ALA A 127 12.32 2.63 -11.55
N ILE A 128 12.42 3.85 -12.06
CA ILE A 128 13.41 4.84 -11.66
C ILE A 128 12.77 5.76 -10.61
N VAL A 129 13.22 5.63 -9.37
CA VAL A 129 12.67 6.35 -8.21
C VAL A 129 13.66 7.42 -7.79
N ASP A 130 13.25 8.68 -7.94
CA ASP A 130 14.08 9.83 -7.61
C ASP A 130 13.55 10.53 -6.35
N MET A 131 14.30 10.40 -5.25
CA MET A 131 13.93 10.94 -3.95
C MET A 131 14.70 12.24 -3.65
N THR A 132 14.17 13.04 -2.73
CA THR A 132 14.89 14.20 -2.21
C THR A 132 16.10 13.77 -1.35
N LYS A 133 17.02 14.71 -1.06
CA LYS A 133 18.23 14.41 -0.29
C LYS A 133 17.95 13.91 1.12
N GLU A 134 16.83 14.32 1.72
CA GLU A 134 16.39 13.95 3.07
C GLU A 134 16.22 12.43 3.20
N PHE A 135 15.93 11.74 2.09
CA PHE A 135 15.87 10.28 2.05
C PHE A 135 17.18 9.62 2.49
N VAL A 136 18.31 10.27 2.24
CA VAL A 136 19.62 9.83 2.72
C VAL A 136 19.97 10.56 4.02
N ASP A 137 19.94 11.89 4.02
CA ASP A 137 20.45 12.72 5.11
C ASP A 137 19.80 12.37 6.45
N ASN A 138 18.48 12.20 6.47
CA ASN A 138 17.68 11.96 7.69
C ASN A 138 17.54 10.48 8.03
N HIS A 139 18.06 9.56 7.21
CA HIS A 139 17.97 8.14 7.49
C HIS A 139 18.79 7.78 8.74
N PRO A 140 18.29 6.94 9.68
CA PRO A 140 19.04 6.60 10.91
C PRO A 140 20.35 5.85 10.64
N GLY A 141 20.47 5.21 9.47
CA GLY A 141 21.59 4.35 9.10
C GLY A 141 21.47 2.98 9.75
N GLY A 142 22.49 2.15 9.55
CA GLY A 142 22.50 0.75 10.02
C GLY A 142 21.89 -0.19 8.99
N LYS A 143 22.49 -1.37 8.86
CA LYS A 143 22.21 -2.31 7.78
C LYS A 143 20.73 -2.69 7.72
N GLU A 144 20.15 -3.06 8.85
CA GLU A 144 18.77 -3.53 8.93
C GLU A 144 17.77 -2.41 8.60
N ALA A 145 17.98 -1.19 9.11
CA ALA A 145 17.13 -0.05 8.79
C ALA A 145 17.24 0.34 7.31
N GLU A 146 18.46 0.38 6.76
CA GLU A 146 18.67 0.63 5.33
C GLU A 146 17.96 -0.43 4.46
N GLU A 147 18.01 -1.70 4.87
CA GLU A 147 17.32 -2.80 4.20
C GLU A 147 15.80 -2.62 4.20
N MET A 148 15.22 -2.28 5.36
CA MET A 148 13.78 -2.04 5.48
C MET A 148 13.31 -0.86 4.62
N THR A 149 14.06 0.24 4.60
CA THR A 149 13.74 1.42 3.77
C THR A 149 13.76 1.09 2.28
N ILE A 150 14.79 0.38 1.82
CA ILE A 150 14.93 0.05 0.40
C ILE A 150 13.87 -0.97 -0.03
N PHE A 151 13.75 -2.09 0.69
CA PHE A 151 12.83 -3.15 0.28
C PHE A 151 11.37 -2.82 0.56
N SER A 152 11.05 -1.86 1.43
CA SER A 152 9.71 -1.26 1.51
C SER A 152 9.26 -0.72 0.16
N ILE A 153 10.07 0.13 -0.48
CA ILE A 153 9.75 0.71 -1.79
C ILE A 153 9.79 -0.37 -2.88
N VAL A 154 10.83 -1.22 -2.88
CA VAL A 154 10.99 -2.26 -3.90
C VAL A 154 9.83 -3.24 -3.88
N ASN A 155 9.48 -3.79 -2.72
CA ASN A 155 8.39 -4.76 -2.60
C ASN A 155 7.05 -4.11 -2.91
N THR A 156 6.84 -2.85 -2.52
CA THR A 156 5.62 -2.10 -2.88
C THR A 156 5.49 -1.91 -4.39
N LEU A 157 6.54 -1.44 -5.07
CA LEU A 157 6.47 -1.17 -6.51
C LEU A 157 6.40 -2.44 -7.35
N THR A 158 7.02 -3.53 -6.90
CA THR A 158 6.99 -4.83 -7.60
C THR A 158 5.67 -5.60 -7.43
N GLU A 159 4.70 -5.07 -6.67
CA GLU A 159 3.29 -5.52 -6.76
C GLU A 159 2.68 -5.19 -8.14
N LEU A 160 3.18 -4.15 -8.79
CA LEU A 160 2.79 -3.81 -10.15
C LEU A 160 3.50 -4.76 -11.11
N LYS A 161 2.71 -5.57 -11.85
CA LYS A 161 3.21 -6.63 -12.76
C LYS A 161 4.17 -6.13 -13.84
N ASP A 162 4.14 -4.83 -14.14
CA ASP A 162 5.02 -4.20 -15.13
C ASP A 162 6.41 -3.84 -14.58
N ILE A 163 6.60 -3.91 -13.25
CA ILE A 163 7.83 -3.54 -12.55
C ILE A 163 8.45 -4.79 -11.92
N GLU A 164 9.66 -5.14 -12.35
CA GLU A 164 10.46 -6.22 -11.75
C GLU A 164 11.57 -5.69 -10.85
N THR A 165 12.08 -4.50 -11.18
CA THR A 165 13.22 -3.92 -10.50
C THR A 165 13.02 -2.45 -10.21
N VAL A 166 13.72 -1.94 -9.20
CA VAL A 166 13.74 -0.53 -8.84
C VAL A 166 15.17 -0.02 -8.81
N GLN A 167 15.40 1.16 -9.36
CA GLN A 167 16.67 1.88 -9.28
C GLN A 167 16.44 3.22 -8.61
N PHE A 168 17.30 3.56 -7.65
CA PHE A 168 17.18 4.78 -6.87
C PHE A 168 18.07 5.88 -7.43
N GLN A 169 17.56 7.10 -7.33
CA GLN A 169 18.29 8.33 -7.58
C GLN A 169 17.99 9.31 -6.45
N ILE A 170 18.95 10.21 -6.20
CA ILE A 170 18.80 11.29 -5.25
C ILE A 170 19.11 12.58 -5.97
N ASN A 171 18.14 13.47 -6.01
CA ASN A 171 18.23 14.72 -6.77
C ASN A 171 18.65 14.50 -8.24
N GLY A 172 18.11 13.44 -8.85
CA GLY A 172 18.37 13.08 -10.25
C GLY A 172 19.75 12.47 -10.52
N LYS A 173 20.49 12.08 -9.47
CA LYS A 173 21.80 11.44 -9.60
C LYS A 173 21.82 10.09 -8.91
N ILE A 174 22.43 9.11 -9.57
CA ILE A 174 22.74 7.82 -8.94
C ILE A 174 23.88 8.05 -7.95
N GLN A 175 23.68 7.57 -6.71
CA GLN A 175 24.72 7.55 -5.70
C GLN A 175 25.34 6.14 -5.63
N LYS A 176 26.58 6.04 -5.15
CA LYS A 176 27.25 4.75 -5.01
C LYS A 176 26.67 3.96 -3.84
N ASP A 177 26.51 4.61 -2.70
CA ASP A 177 26.12 4.01 -1.43
C ASP A 177 24.98 4.84 -0.80
N PHE A 178 24.15 4.21 0.01
CA PHE A 178 23.05 4.86 0.74
C PHE A 178 23.56 5.58 1.99
N LYS A 179 23.71 4.83 3.10
CA LYS A 179 24.41 5.26 4.32
C LYS A 179 25.60 4.36 4.67
N GLY A 180 26.09 3.62 3.67
CA GLY A 180 27.31 2.82 3.75
C GLY A 180 27.07 1.31 3.80
N SER A 181 25.85 0.85 4.07
CA SER A 181 25.53 -0.59 4.12
C SER A 181 24.92 -1.10 2.83
N PHE A 182 24.25 -0.22 2.06
CA PHE A 182 23.57 -0.56 0.80
C PHE A 182 24.09 0.24 -0.40
N ARG A 183 24.14 -0.42 -1.58
CA ARG A 183 24.61 0.15 -2.84
C ARG A 183 23.51 0.81 -3.66
N PHE A 184 23.54 2.11 -3.87
CA PHE A 184 22.51 2.82 -4.62
C PHE A 184 22.63 2.73 -6.14
N ASP A 185 23.76 2.24 -6.65
CA ASP A 185 23.99 2.09 -8.08
C ASP A 185 23.43 0.78 -8.68
N ASN A 186 22.88 -0.08 -7.82
CA ASN A 186 22.26 -1.33 -8.22
C ASN A 186 20.77 -1.17 -8.55
N LYS A 187 20.26 -2.14 -9.31
CA LYS A 187 18.83 -2.38 -9.47
C LYS A 187 18.40 -3.45 -8.48
N TYR A 188 17.33 -3.19 -7.73
CA TYR A 188 16.82 -4.07 -6.71
C TYR A 188 15.57 -4.79 -7.18
N SER A 189 15.55 -6.12 -7.04
CA SER A 189 14.36 -6.94 -7.27
C SER A 189 13.64 -7.20 -5.96
N ARG A 190 12.37 -7.63 -6.05
CA ARG A 190 11.57 -8.04 -4.90
C ARG A 190 12.32 -9.01 -3.98
N ASN A 191 12.23 -8.79 -2.67
CA ASN A 191 12.77 -9.68 -1.66
C ASN A 191 11.65 -10.24 -0.78
N GLU A 192 11.25 -11.46 -1.10
CA GLU A 192 10.17 -12.18 -0.42
C GLU A 192 10.54 -12.64 1.00
N ALA A 193 11.84 -12.81 1.29
CA ALA A 193 12.29 -13.27 2.60
C ALA A 193 12.07 -12.25 3.72
N LEU A 194 11.93 -10.98 3.36
CA LEU A 194 11.63 -9.89 4.30
C LEU A 194 10.14 -9.74 4.57
N ILE A 195 9.26 -10.39 3.81
CA ILE A 195 7.81 -10.17 3.93
C ILE A 195 7.21 -11.13 4.96
N ASN A 196 6.65 -10.58 6.04
CA ASN A 196 5.85 -11.35 6.98
C ASN A 196 4.42 -11.53 6.45
N ARG A 197 4.17 -12.69 5.83
CA ARG A 197 2.84 -13.03 5.26
C ARG A 197 1.78 -13.44 6.29
N LYS A 198 2.15 -13.62 7.56
CA LYS A 198 1.21 -14.00 8.62
C LYS A 198 0.45 -12.79 9.17
N GLN A 199 0.93 -11.60 8.87
CA GLN A 199 0.36 -10.34 9.33
C GLN A 199 0.10 -9.43 8.13
N SER A 200 -1.08 -8.85 8.07
CA SER A 200 -1.43 -7.83 7.10
C SER A 200 -2.56 -6.97 7.64
N PHE A 201 -2.62 -5.71 7.21
CA PHE A 201 -3.63 -4.76 7.62
C PHE A 201 -4.39 -4.21 6.41
N SER A 202 -5.61 -3.73 6.62
CA SER A 202 -6.43 -3.09 5.59
C SER A 202 -7.02 -1.79 6.12
N VAL A 203 -6.88 -0.71 5.35
CA VAL A 203 -7.39 0.63 5.68
C VAL A 203 -8.51 0.95 4.72
N LEU A 204 -9.73 1.18 5.22
CA LEU A 204 -10.88 1.56 4.38
C LEU A 204 -10.90 3.09 4.15
N PRO A 205 -11.29 3.58 2.96
CA PRO A 205 -11.39 5.03 2.69
C PRO A 205 -12.48 5.69 3.54
N ASP A 206 -12.27 6.92 4.01
CA ASP A 206 -13.32 7.69 4.69
C ASP A 206 -14.51 8.00 3.75
N GLU A 207 -15.71 8.17 4.31
CA GLU A 207 -16.88 8.63 3.56
C GLU A 207 -16.62 10.06 3.06
N GLN A 208 -16.56 10.24 1.74
CA GLN A 208 -16.66 11.58 1.16
C GLN A 208 -18.16 11.87 1.01
N GLU A 209 -18.64 12.94 1.67
CA GLU A 209 -19.93 13.54 1.34
C GLU A 209 -19.94 13.80 -0.17
N GLU A 210 -20.82 13.11 -0.89
CA GLU A 210 -21.13 13.46 -2.27
C GLU A 210 -21.60 14.92 -2.26
N SER A 211 -20.72 15.85 -2.60
CA SER A 211 -21.14 17.17 -3.01
C SER A 211 -22.05 16.97 -4.21
N ALA A 212 -23.35 17.14 -3.99
CA ALA A 212 -24.35 17.16 -5.04
C ALA A 212 -23.99 18.25 -6.05
N ASP A 213 -23.34 17.85 -7.13
CA ASP A 213 -23.40 18.60 -8.37
C ASP A 213 -23.84 17.62 -9.45
N ASN A 214 -25.16 17.54 -9.62
CA ASN A 214 -25.72 17.00 -10.84
C ASN A 214 -26.79 17.94 -11.39
N THR A 215 -26.61 18.21 -12.67
CA THR A 215 -27.58 18.66 -13.67
C THR A 215 -28.14 20.07 -13.53
N GLY A 216 -27.59 20.96 -14.36
CA GLY A 216 -28.42 21.96 -15.02
C GLY A 216 -29.40 21.29 -15.99
N LEU A 217 -30.62 21.80 -16.02
CA LEU A 217 -31.52 21.81 -17.18
C LEU A 217 -32.44 23.03 -17.04
N ASN A 218 -32.54 23.78 -18.14
CA ASN A 218 -33.42 24.92 -18.38
C ASN A 218 -34.86 24.66 -17.93
N GLU A 219 -35.48 25.68 -17.32
CA GLU A 219 -36.85 26.06 -17.67
C GLU A 219 -36.95 27.59 -17.71
N GLN A 220 -37.37 28.07 -18.86
CA GLN A 220 -37.65 29.45 -19.19
C GLN A 220 -39.17 29.60 -19.08
N THR A 221 -39.68 30.34 -18.09
CA THR A 221 -41.06 30.84 -18.13
C THR A 221 -41.16 32.23 -17.52
N GLU A 222 -41.87 33.08 -18.26
CA GLU A 222 -42.13 34.50 -18.05
C GLU A 222 -43.01 34.80 -16.82
N GLY A 223 -42.74 35.95 -16.19
CA GLY A 223 -43.72 36.95 -15.74
C GLY A 223 -44.73 36.61 -14.63
N SER A 224 -44.67 37.34 -13.51
CA SER A 224 -45.79 38.14 -12.98
C SER A 224 -45.41 38.86 -11.68
N ASP A 225 -45.93 40.08 -11.56
CA ASP A 225 -45.74 41.08 -10.51
C ASP A 225 -46.11 40.71 -9.07
N THR A 226 -45.73 41.63 -8.17
CA THR A 226 -46.25 42.04 -6.84
C THR A 226 -45.27 41.77 -5.69
N ASP A 227 -44.64 42.78 -5.07
CA ASP A 227 -45.11 43.91 -4.22
C ASP A 227 -44.88 43.61 -2.72
N PHE A 228 -44.59 44.67 -1.95
CA PHE A 228 -44.18 44.81 -0.54
C PHE A 228 -42.70 44.55 -0.21
N GLY A 229 -41.91 45.47 0.33
CA GLY A 229 -42.11 46.85 0.80
C GLY A 229 -40.90 47.30 1.64
N ILE A 230 -40.40 48.52 1.41
CA ILE A 230 -40.00 49.60 2.37
C ILE A 230 -39.58 49.11 3.78
N ASP A 231 -38.50 49.51 4.47
CA ASP A 231 -37.50 50.58 4.44
C ASP A 231 -36.61 50.33 5.67
N ASP A 232 -35.32 50.70 5.61
CA ASP A 232 -34.67 51.52 6.65
C ASP A 232 -33.15 51.55 6.40
N SER A 233 -32.77 52.69 5.85
CA SER A 233 -31.43 53.28 5.79
C SER A 233 -30.78 53.41 7.17
N TYR A 234 -29.49 53.05 7.31
CA TYR A 234 -28.57 53.75 8.21
C TYR A 234 -27.14 53.80 7.66
N GLU A 235 -26.79 55.01 7.23
CA GLU A 235 -25.54 55.78 7.32
C GLU A 235 -24.13 55.15 7.22
N GLU A 236 -23.36 55.81 6.36
CA GLU A 236 -21.91 55.76 6.17
C GLU A 236 -21.12 56.22 7.41
N VAL A 237 -19.99 55.57 7.68
CA VAL A 237 -18.87 56.19 8.42
C VAL A 237 -17.54 55.89 7.72
N SER A 238 -17.05 56.92 7.03
CA SER A 238 -15.69 57.44 6.95
C SER A 238 -14.50 56.47 7.10
N THR A 239 -13.75 56.29 6.02
CA THR A 239 -12.32 55.92 6.09
C THR A 239 -11.47 57.19 5.96
N ASP A 240 -10.84 57.56 7.07
CA ASP A 240 -9.81 58.60 7.12
C ASP A 240 -8.47 58.02 6.63
N GLY A 241 -7.76 58.80 5.83
CA GLY A 241 -6.46 58.45 5.27
C GLY A 241 -5.32 58.83 6.20
N GLY A 242 -4.09 58.59 5.77
CA GLY A 242 -2.93 59.21 6.41
C GLY A 242 -1.67 58.36 6.38
N TYR A 243 -0.87 58.61 5.35
CA TYR A 243 0.52 58.22 5.17
C TYR A 243 1.40 58.72 6.32
N GLU A 244 2.43 57.96 6.68
CA GLU A 244 3.74 58.55 7.00
C GLU A 244 4.89 57.57 6.74
N GLU A 245 5.97 58.18 6.29
CA GLU A 245 7.19 57.69 5.68
C GLU A 245 8.32 58.04 6.66
N GLU A 246 9.20 57.12 7.07
CA GLU A 246 10.52 57.48 7.63
C GLU A 246 11.45 56.24 7.63
N ILE A 247 12.38 56.13 6.68
CA ILE A 247 13.81 56.51 6.69
C ILE A 247 14.73 55.55 7.48
N LEU A 248 15.62 54.92 6.69
CA LEU A 248 17.04 54.55 6.89
C LEU A 248 17.62 54.51 8.32
N GLU A 249 18.17 53.34 8.68
CA GLU A 249 19.63 53.09 8.83
C GLU A 249 19.93 51.58 8.76
#